data_AF-A0A388JQK0-F1
#
_entry.id   AF-A0A388JQK0-F1
#
_cell.length_a   1.000
_cell.length_b   1.000
_cell.length_c   1.000
_cell.angle_alpha   90.00
_cell.angle_beta   90.00
_cell.angle_gamma   90.00
#
_symmetry.space_group_name_H-M   'P 1'
#
loop_
_entity.id
_entity.type
_entity.pdbx_description
1 polymer ?
#
loop_
_entity_poly.entity_id
_entity_poly.type
_entity_poly.pdbx_seq_one_letter_code
_entity_poly.pdbx_strand_id
1 'polypeptide(L)'
;MGSVACEEPDTAYDQLLICPSGLGRNQVTVDFSNAYDRVPHPDEALESSVYQTWNKVLSNQPYLFNALKFRYGGTSVLERKEERKGNVEGCGKGRERKGIPWRVCIRLGLTDYGSFVGTQLGSAWRSFLCTAPERLDPDRDHVLRCRHMAANIGNAAIVETSDEKVLVLARGERVGEFPGRIVYPGGHSEPSVVGISGHDEQKGGKPEEKEGCTKVKQQQQEEEEQEMEKTGESRRKEGSKLTKRQRRNEDIAREMFDGIIREVVEETGVPEEFLSDPLLLGISCRRVNVRLAAFFFVGCSLTAAQALECYKTAVDGYESTGLRALTREELWNVGKNMPGDHAGGTELYKIMIASRHSARSESE
;
A
#
# COMPACT_ATOMS: atom_id res chain seq x y z
N MET A 1 -0.78 36.36 20.91
CA MET A 1 -1.24 35.08 21.49
C MET A 1 -1.19 34.07 20.36
N GLY A 2 -0.15 33.22 20.34
CA GLY A 2 -0.01 32.21 19.31
C GLY A 2 -1.17 31.23 19.41
N SER A 3 -1.85 30.98 18.29
CA SER A 3 -2.74 29.83 18.15
C SER A 3 -1.91 28.60 18.51
N VAL A 4 -2.23 27.98 19.64
CA VAL A 4 -1.82 26.60 19.90
C VAL A 4 -2.58 25.80 18.85
N ALA A 5 -1.91 25.45 17.75
CA ALA A 5 -2.48 24.54 16.78
C ALA A 5 -2.86 23.27 17.57
N CYS A 6 -4.16 22.96 17.67
CA CYS A 6 -4.60 21.71 18.28
C CYS A 6 -3.85 20.59 17.55
N GLU A 7 -3.04 19.82 18.28
CA GLU A 7 -2.38 18.66 17.69
C GLU A 7 -3.46 17.72 17.15
N GLU A 8 -3.37 17.38 15.86
CA GLU A 8 -4.27 16.40 15.28
C GLU A 8 -4.14 15.08 16.04
N PRO A 9 -5.25 14.42 16.42
CA PRO A 9 -5.16 13.18 17.18
C PRO A 9 -4.53 12.09 16.33
N ASP A 10 -3.76 11.20 16.96
CA ASP A 10 -3.12 10.05 16.29
C ASP A 10 -4.11 9.11 15.59
N THR A 11 -5.40 9.24 15.90
CA THR A 11 -6.53 8.48 15.37
C THR A 11 -7.18 9.13 14.13
N ALA A 12 -6.78 10.36 13.76
CA ALA A 12 -7.33 11.05 12.60
C ALA A 12 -6.79 10.50 11.28
N TYR A 13 -7.66 10.43 10.27
CA TYR A 13 -7.34 9.87 8.96
C TYR A 13 -8.10 10.52 7.82
N ASP A 14 -7.60 10.29 6.61
CA ASP A 14 -8.23 10.58 5.33
C ASP A 14 -8.41 9.27 4.53
N GLN A 15 -9.51 9.16 3.79
CA GLN A 15 -9.79 8.02 2.91
C GLN A 15 -9.37 8.36 1.48
N LEU A 16 -8.28 7.75 1.00
CA LEU A 16 -7.72 8.02 -0.33
C LEU A 16 -8.37 7.17 -1.42
N LEU A 17 -8.93 6.02 -1.03
CA LEU A 17 -9.70 5.13 -1.91
C LEU A 17 -10.75 4.39 -1.06
N ILE A 18 -11.97 4.30 -1.56
CA ILE A 18 -13.05 3.51 -0.96
C ILE A 18 -13.61 2.56 -2.02
N CYS A 19 -13.62 1.27 -1.71
CA CYS A 19 -14.14 0.19 -2.53
C CYS A 19 -15.18 -0.61 -1.73
N PRO A 20 -16.44 -0.14 -1.65
CA PRO A 20 -17.49 -0.71 -0.80
C PRO A 20 -17.70 -2.21 -0.97
N SER A 21 -17.62 -2.75 -2.19
CA SER A 21 -17.82 -4.19 -2.42
C SER A 21 -16.53 -5.02 -2.31
N GLY A 22 -15.39 -4.36 -2.06
CA GLY A 22 -14.07 -4.94 -2.24
C GLY A 22 -13.71 -5.16 -3.72
N LEU A 23 -12.42 -5.02 -4.05
CA LEU A 23 -11.90 -5.32 -5.38
C LEU A 23 -10.95 -6.52 -5.31
N GLY A 24 -11.24 -7.56 -6.09
CA GLY A 24 -10.32 -8.68 -6.24
C GLY A 24 -9.11 -8.31 -7.11
N ARG A 25 -8.10 -9.19 -7.12
CA ARG A 25 -6.83 -8.99 -7.86
C ARG A 25 -7.01 -8.53 -9.31
N ASN A 26 -7.95 -9.15 -10.05
CA ASN A 26 -8.18 -8.83 -11.46
C ASN A 26 -8.81 -7.43 -11.69
N GLN A 27 -9.27 -6.77 -10.64
CA GLN A 27 -9.87 -5.44 -10.67
C GLN A 27 -8.88 -4.35 -10.24
N VAL A 28 -7.69 -4.72 -9.79
CA VAL A 28 -6.64 -3.80 -9.38
C VAL A 28 -5.48 -3.92 -10.37
N THR A 29 -5.07 -2.80 -10.92
CA THR A 29 -3.90 -2.69 -11.80
C THR A 29 -2.88 -1.77 -11.16
N VAL A 30 -1.62 -1.92 -11.57
CA VAL A 30 -0.53 -1.05 -11.12
C VAL A 30 0.01 -0.26 -12.30
N ASP A 31 0.39 1.00 -12.04
CA ASP A 31 1.30 1.76 -12.90
C ASP A 31 2.58 2.08 -12.13
N PHE A 32 3.63 1.33 -12.40
CA PHE A 32 4.93 1.50 -11.76
C PHE A 32 5.86 2.36 -12.62
N SER A 33 6.37 3.46 -12.04
CA SER A 33 7.19 4.44 -12.74
C SER A 33 7.98 5.34 -11.79
N ASN A 34 9.17 5.77 -12.22
CA ASN A 34 9.96 6.77 -11.50
C ASN A 34 9.29 8.15 -11.41
N ALA A 35 8.29 8.41 -12.25
CA ALA A 35 7.45 9.61 -12.18
C ALA A 35 6.67 9.71 -10.85
N TYR A 36 6.56 8.60 -10.10
CA TYR A 36 5.87 8.50 -8.83
C TYR A 36 6.83 8.41 -7.63
N ASP A 37 8.13 8.56 -7.85
CA ASP A 37 9.13 8.58 -6.79
C ASP A 37 9.04 9.88 -5.96
N ARG A 38 9.74 9.90 -4.83
CA ARG A 38 9.86 11.09 -3.97
C ARG A 38 10.60 12.19 -4.73
N VAL A 39 10.08 13.40 -4.68
CA VAL A 39 10.77 14.60 -5.16
C VAL A 39 11.59 15.17 -3.99
N PRO A 40 12.90 15.37 -4.10
CA PRO A 40 13.68 16.04 -3.05
C PRO A 40 13.08 17.38 -2.64
N HIS A 41 13.17 17.74 -1.36
CA HIS A 41 12.68 19.01 -0.86
C HIS A 41 13.57 20.16 -1.39
N PRO A 42 13.00 21.32 -1.80
CA PRO A 42 13.79 22.43 -2.35
C PRO A 42 14.68 23.14 -1.32
N ASP A 43 14.33 23.08 -0.04
CA ASP A 43 15.23 23.48 1.05
C ASP A 43 16.31 22.39 1.25
N GLU A 44 17.54 22.71 0.87
CA GLU A 44 18.70 21.81 0.95
C GLU A 44 19.04 21.38 2.38
N ALA A 45 18.82 22.25 3.38
CA ALA A 45 19.09 21.91 4.77
C ALA A 45 18.07 20.90 5.29
N LEU A 46 16.78 21.08 4.93
CA LEU A 46 15.74 20.13 5.27
C LEU A 46 15.93 18.79 4.54
N GLU A 47 16.25 18.80 3.25
CA GLU A 47 16.53 17.57 2.50
C GLU A 47 17.74 16.82 3.07
N SER A 48 18.82 17.55 3.41
CA SER A 48 20.01 16.96 4.05
C SER A 48 19.70 16.33 5.42
N SER A 49 18.67 16.82 6.12
CA SER A 49 18.26 16.28 7.42
C SER A 49 17.73 14.84 7.32
N VAL A 50 17.23 14.40 6.15
CA VAL A 50 16.78 13.02 5.92
C VAL A 50 17.94 12.06 6.16
N TYR A 51 19.07 12.31 5.50
CA TYR A 51 20.28 11.48 5.62
C TYR A 51 20.92 11.58 7.00
N GLN A 52 20.93 12.77 7.61
CA GLN A 52 21.44 12.98 8.97
C GLN A 52 20.64 12.19 10.00
N THR A 53 19.31 12.18 9.87
CA THR A 53 18.41 11.43 10.75
C THR A 53 18.66 9.93 10.62
N TRP A 54 18.76 9.43 9.39
CA TRP A 54 19.07 8.03 9.13
C TRP A 54 20.43 7.60 9.70
N ASN A 55 21.48 8.39 9.49
CA ASN A 55 22.81 8.10 10.06
C ASN A 55 22.81 8.08 11.59
N LYS A 56 22.04 8.96 12.23
CA LYS A 56 21.87 8.96 13.68
C LYS A 56 21.14 7.70 14.17
N VAL A 57 20.19 7.19 13.40
CA VAL A 57 19.55 5.89 13.70
C VAL A 57 20.57 4.76 13.57
N LEU A 58 21.34 4.71 12.48
CA LEU A 58 22.38 3.69 12.29
C LEU A 58 23.48 3.72 13.36
N SER A 59 23.85 4.90 13.87
CA SER A 59 24.84 4.98 14.95
C SER A 59 24.35 4.39 16.26
N ASN A 60 23.03 4.42 16.49
CA ASN A 60 22.40 3.85 17.69
C ASN A 60 22.00 2.38 17.50
N GLN A 61 21.70 1.97 16.27
CA GLN A 61 21.23 0.64 15.91
C GLN A 61 21.97 0.15 14.64
N PRO A 62 23.23 -0.29 14.77
CA PRO A 62 24.09 -0.59 13.62
C PRO A 62 23.65 -1.81 12.80
N TYR A 63 22.73 -2.62 13.33
CA TYR A 63 22.19 -3.79 12.65
C TYR A 63 21.00 -3.46 11.74
N LEU A 64 20.47 -2.23 11.78
CA LEU A 64 19.45 -1.80 10.83
C LEU A 64 20.05 -1.68 9.43
N PHE A 65 19.29 -2.08 8.42
CA PHE A 65 19.64 -1.93 7.01
C PHE A 65 18.58 -1.09 6.30
N ASN A 66 18.99 -0.43 5.21
CA ASN A 66 18.05 0.30 4.38
C ASN A 66 17.42 -0.66 3.35
N ALA A 67 16.09 -0.68 3.29
CA ALA A 67 15.33 -1.54 2.38
C ALA A 67 14.49 -0.69 1.42
N LEU A 68 14.40 -1.10 0.16
CA LEU A 68 13.49 -0.48 -0.81
C LEU A 68 12.04 -0.75 -0.43
N LYS A 69 11.17 0.21 -0.68
CA LYS A 69 9.71 0.11 -0.47
C LYS A 69 8.97 0.73 -1.64
N PHE A 70 7.74 0.29 -1.88
CA PHE A 70 6.86 0.96 -2.84
C PHE A 70 6.38 2.30 -2.28
N ARG A 71 6.48 3.36 -3.09
CA ARG A 71 5.95 4.68 -2.78
C ARG A 71 4.57 4.86 -3.40
N TYR A 72 3.60 5.35 -2.64
CA TYR A 72 2.28 5.67 -3.18
C TYR A 72 2.30 6.94 -4.04
N GLY A 73 2.00 6.77 -5.34
CA GLY A 73 1.89 7.82 -6.34
C GLY A 73 0.46 8.27 -6.65
N GLY A 74 -0.52 7.76 -5.90
CA GLY A 74 -1.94 8.05 -6.11
C GLY A 74 -2.71 6.88 -6.72
N THR A 75 -4.02 7.07 -6.88
CA THR A 75 -4.93 6.08 -7.46
C THR A 75 -5.77 6.73 -8.56
N SER A 76 -6.18 5.94 -9.55
CA SER A 76 -7.16 6.32 -10.54
C SER A 76 -8.24 5.26 -10.65
N VAL A 77 -9.51 5.69 -10.65
CA VAL A 77 -10.63 4.80 -10.92
C VAL A 77 -10.76 4.65 -12.44
N LEU A 78 -10.51 3.44 -12.94
CA LEU A 78 -10.57 3.12 -14.37
C LEU A 78 -12.01 2.87 -14.82
N GLU A 79 -12.76 2.12 -14.01
CA GLU A 79 -14.14 1.73 -14.30
C GLU A 79 -14.99 1.90 -13.04
N ARG A 80 -16.24 2.36 -13.22
CA ARG A 80 -17.24 2.46 -12.16
C ARG A 80 -18.46 1.63 -12.56
N LYS A 81 -19.07 0.94 -11.61
CA LYS A 81 -20.43 0.40 -11.76
C LYS A 81 -21.42 1.46 -11.33
N GLU A 82 -22.53 1.58 -12.06
CA GLU A 82 -23.64 2.42 -11.63
C GLU A 82 -24.16 1.92 -10.29
N GLU A 83 -24.36 2.84 -9.35
CA GLU A 83 -25.28 2.57 -8.25
C GLU A 83 -26.67 2.50 -8.87
N ARG A 84 -27.34 1.34 -8.77
CA ARG A 84 -28.75 1.24 -9.15
C ARG A 84 -29.51 2.20 -8.23
N LYS A 85 -29.93 3.35 -8.78
CA LYS A 85 -30.59 4.42 -8.02
C LYS A 85 -31.86 3.90 -7.34
N GLY A 86 -31.92 4.06 -6.02
CA GLY A 86 -33.13 4.56 -5.38
C GLY A 86 -33.41 5.98 -5.88
N ASN A 87 -34.66 6.26 -6.21
CA ASN A 87 -35.12 7.45 -6.93
C ASN A 87 -34.84 8.74 -6.13
N VAL A 88 -33.80 9.50 -6.47
CA VAL A 88 -33.63 10.89 -6.00
C VAL A 88 -33.22 11.77 -7.17
N GLU A 89 -34.17 12.60 -7.61
CA GLU A 89 -33.95 13.72 -8.53
C GLU A 89 -33.24 14.86 -7.80
N GLY A 90 -32.21 15.43 -8.44
CA GLY A 90 -31.48 16.57 -7.90
C GLY A 90 -30.59 17.18 -8.98
N CYS A 91 -30.99 18.36 -9.44
CA CYS A 91 -30.32 19.19 -10.44
C CYS A 91 -29.03 19.80 -9.86
N GLY A 92 -27.94 19.80 -10.63
CA GLY A 92 -26.70 20.49 -10.27
C GLY A 92 -25.60 20.28 -11.33
N LYS A 93 -25.11 21.37 -11.91
CA LYS A 93 -24.03 21.38 -12.91
C LYS A 93 -22.68 21.08 -12.23
N GLY A 94 -21.98 20.05 -12.73
CA GLY A 94 -20.70 19.56 -12.22
C GLY A 94 -20.76 18.05 -12.02
N ARG A 95 -20.76 17.27 -13.11
CA ARG A 95 -20.96 15.81 -13.07
C ARG A 95 -19.73 15.09 -12.50
N GLU A 96 -19.65 15.00 -11.18
CA GLU A 96 -18.91 13.93 -10.52
C GLU A 96 -19.60 12.60 -10.87
N ARG A 97 -18.85 11.65 -11.43
CA ARG A 97 -19.39 10.38 -11.91
C ARG A 97 -19.87 9.55 -10.72
N LYS A 98 -21.16 9.63 -10.40
CA LYS A 98 -21.88 8.82 -9.40
C LYS A 98 -21.78 7.33 -9.76
N GLY A 99 -20.95 6.58 -9.06
CA GLY A 99 -20.80 5.13 -9.27
C GLY A 99 -19.68 4.54 -8.42
N ILE A 100 -19.83 3.27 -8.04
CA ILE A 100 -18.89 2.56 -7.17
C ILE A 100 -17.66 2.14 -7.99
N PRO A 101 -16.42 2.37 -7.52
CA PRO A 101 -15.23 1.87 -8.18
C PRO A 101 -15.33 0.36 -8.44
N TRP A 102 -15.15 -0.03 -9.71
CA TRP A 102 -15.17 -1.43 -10.14
C TRP A 102 -13.80 -1.91 -10.61
N ARG A 103 -12.97 -0.99 -11.08
CA ARG A 103 -11.58 -1.25 -11.45
C ARG A 103 -10.73 -0.03 -11.17
N VAL A 104 -9.55 -0.24 -10.58
CA VAL A 104 -8.63 0.84 -10.19
C VAL A 104 -7.22 0.60 -10.71
N CYS A 105 -6.47 1.68 -10.85
CA CYS A 105 -5.04 1.68 -11.09
C CYS A 105 -4.34 2.39 -9.92
N ILE A 106 -3.46 1.67 -9.23
CA ILE A 106 -2.62 2.22 -8.17
C ILE A 106 -1.27 2.59 -8.80
N ARG A 107 -0.88 3.85 -8.65
CA ARG A 107 0.40 4.36 -9.14
C ARG A 107 1.45 4.16 -8.06
N LEU A 108 2.56 3.53 -8.42
CA LEU A 108 3.62 3.20 -7.48
C LEU A 108 4.99 3.68 -7.99
N GLY A 109 5.73 4.34 -7.12
CA GLY A 109 7.15 4.63 -7.31
C GLY A 109 7.99 3.76 -6.37
N LEU A 110 9.26 4.15 -6.22
CA LEU A 110 10.17 3.61 -5.22
C LEU A 110 10.48 4.66 -4.16
N THR A 111 10.72 4.16 -2.96
CA THR A 111 11.35 4.87 -1.85
C THR A 111 12.15 3.85 -1.04
N ASP A 112 12.60 4.23 0.15
CA ASP A 112 13.40 3.39 1.02
C ASP A 112 13.12 3.69 2.49
N TYR A 113 13.53 2.77 3.36
CA TYR A 113 13.29 2.87 4.80
C TYR A 113 14.02 4.07 5.43
N GLY A 114 15.22 4.40 4.98
CA GLY A 114 15.97 5.57 5.44
C GLY A 114 15.25 6.88 5.13
N SER A 115 14.72 7.00 3.90
CA SER A 115 13.85 8.12 3.51
C SER A 115 12.60 8.19 4.39
N PHE A 116 11.95 7.07 4.68
CA PHE A 116 10.78 7.02 5.58
C PHE A 116 11.13 7.51 7.00
N VAL A 117 12.25 7.05 7.55
CA VAL A 117 12.76 7.48 8.86
C VAL A 117 13.04 8.98 8.89
N GLY A 118 13.70 9.50 7.85
CA GLY A 118 14.09 10.91 7.78
C GLY A 118 12.96 11.87 7.44
N THR A 119 11.85 11.39 6.88
CA THR A 119 10.69 12.23 6.50
C THR A 119 9.50 11.99 7.42
N GLN A 120 8.76 10.88 7.28
CA GLN A 120 7.58 10.59 8.13
C GLN A 120 7.90 10.42 9.62
N LEU A 121 8.95 9.67 9.98
CA LEU A 121 9.27 9.47 11.41
C LEU A 121 10.13 10.59 12.00
N GLY A 122 10.59 11.53 11.16
CA GLY A 122 11.37 12.67 11.59
C GLY A 122 10.54 13.64 12.43
N SER A 123 11.17 14.29 13.41
CA SER A 123 10.49 15.33 14.21
C SER A 123 10.02 16.53 13.37
N ALA A 124 10.68 16.76 12.22
CA ALA A 124 10.35 17.82 11.27
C ALA A 124 9.40 17.36 10.14
N TRP A 125 8.70 16.23 10.27
CA TRP A 125 7.86 15.67 9.19
C TRP A 125 6.87 16.66 8.58
N ARG A 126 6.33 17.60 9.37
CA ARG A 126 5.41 18.64 8.89
C ARG A 126 6.05 19.58 7.88
N SER A 127 7.34 19.85 8.02
CA SER A 127 8.10 20.74 7.13
C SER A 127 8.29 20.16 5.74
N PHE A 128 8.17 18.84 5.58
CA PHE A 128 8.22 18.17 4.27
C PHE A 128 6.88 18.19 3.54
N LEU A 129 5.78 18.57 4.19
CA LEU A 129 4.50 18.71 3.51
C LEU A 129 4.50 19.97 2.63
N CYS A 130 4.09 19.83 1.37
CA CYS A 130 3.87 20.98 0.51
C CYS A 130 2.66 21.78 1.01
N THR A 131 2.92 23.01 1.44
CA THR A 131 1.92 24.03 1.71
C THR A 131 1.72 24.89 0.46
N ALA A 132 1.24 24.34 -0.67
CA ALA A 132 0.95 25.20 -1.82
C ALA A 132 -0.34 26.03 -1.56
N PRO A 133 -0.48 27.21 -2.19
CA PRO A 133 -1.30 28.31 -1.68
C PRO A 133 -2.79 28.07 -1.88
N GLU A 134 -3.61 28.29 -0.82
CA GLU A 134 -5.06 28.58 -0.76
C GLU A 134 -6.06 27.82 -1.69
N ARG A 135 -5.61 26.89 -2.54
CA ARG A 135 -6.40 26.28 -3.64
C ARG A 135 -6.11 24.80 -3.90
N LEU A 136 -5.21 24.16 -3.14
CA LEU A 136 -5.11 22.70 -3.19
C LEU A 136 -6.37 22.14 -2.53
N ASP A 137 -7.06 21.27 -3.25
CA ASP A 137 -8.15 20.46 -2.68
C ASP A 137 -7.45 19.32 -1.92
N PRO A 138 -7.45 19.32 -0.57
CA PRO A 138 -6.71 18.35 0.23
C PRO A 138 -7.10 16.90 -0.11
N ASP A 139 -8.33 16.69 -0.57
CA ASP A 139 -8.90 15.39 -0.90
C ASP A 139 -8.50 14.93 -2.31
N ARG A 140 -8.12 15.84 -3.22
CA ARG A 140 -7.64 15.52 -4.58
C ARG A 140 -6.12 15.56 -4.72
N ASP A 141 -5.43 16.28 -3.84
CA ASP A 141 -4.03 16.64 -4.01
C ASP A 141 -3.07 16.00 -2.98
N HIS A 142 -3.50 14.93 -2.29
CA HIS A 142 -2.67 14.20 -1.32
C HIS A 142 -1.25 13.89 -1.84
N VAL A 143 -1.15 13.44 -3.09
CA VAL A 143 0.14 13.11 -3.73
C VAL A 143 1.04 14.34 -3.88
N LEU A 144 0.46 15.50 -4.20
CA LEU A 144 1.19 16.76 -4.31
C LEU A 144 1.61 17.26 -2.93
N ARG A 145 0.71 17.21 -1.94
CA ARG A 145 0.99 17.55 -0.53
C ARG A 145 2.16 16.73 0.02
N CYS A 146 2.21 15.44 -0.32
CA CYS A 146 3.22 14.50 0.19
C CYS A 146 4.37 14.24 -0.79
N ARG A 147 4.59 15.09 -1.81
CA ARG A 147 5.59 14.82 -2.86
C ARG A 147 7.03 14.73 -2.34
N HIS A 148 7.34 15.40 -1.23
CA HIS A 148 8.67 15.36 -0.58
C HIS A 148 8.79 14.30 0.51
N MET A 149 7.71 13.56 0.78
CA MET A 149 7.68 12.48 1.75
C MET A 149 8.01 11.14 1.08
N ALA A 150 8.61 10.21 1.83
CA ALA A 150 8.83 8.85 1.34
C ALA A 150 7.52 8.18 0.92
N ALA A 151 6.42 8.45 1.64
CA ALA A 151 5.07 7.94 1.38
C ALA A 151 5.03 6.44 1.02
N ASN A 152 5.79 5.62 1.76
CA ASN A 152 5.79 4.17 1.58
C ASN A 152 4.40 3.62 1.92
N ILE A 153 3.84 2.80 1.02
CA ILE A 153 2.53 2.19 1.24
C ILE A 153 2.69 0.92 2.08
N GLY A 154 1.95 0.84 3.19
CA GLY A 154 1.77 -0.40 3.95
C GLY A 154 0.56 -1.20 3.43
N ASN A 155 0.42 -2.43 3.90
CA ASN A 155 -0.76 -3.25 3.72
C ASN A 155 -1.32 -3.67 5.08
N ALA A 156 -2.62 -3.86 5.17
CA ALA A 156 -3.28 -4.35 6.37
C ALA A 156 -4.49 -5.23 6.02
N ALA A 157 -4.70 -6.28 6.80
CA ALA A 157 -5.74 -7.28 6.59
C ALA A 157 -6.80 -7.21 7.69
N ILE A 158 -8.05 -7.14 7.26
CA ILE A 158 -9.21 -7.30 8.12
C ILE A 158 -9.68 -8.74 7.94
N VAL A 159 -9.19 -9.60 8.83
CA VAL A 159 -9.44 -11.04 8.79
C VAL A 159 -10.69 -11.36 9.61
N GLU A 160 -11.77 -11.79 8.94
CA GLU A 160 -13.04 -12.16 9.58
C GLU A 160 -13.17 -13.68 9.67
N THR A 161 -13.32 -14.22 10.88
CA THR A 161 -13.48 -15.65 11.16
C THR A 161 -14.87 -16.15 10.83
N SER A 162 -15.06 -17.48 10.77
CA SER A 162 -16.34 -18.10 10.42
C SER A 162 -17.45 -17.85 11.43
N ASP A 163 -17.11 -17.44 12.66
CA ASP A 163 -17.99 -16.98 13.73
C ASP A 163 -18.06 -15.44 13.85
N GLU A 164 -17.78 -14.73 12.76
CA GLU A 164 -17.93 -13.27 12.57
C GLU A 164 -17.12 -12.41 13.56
N LYS A 165 -15.95 -12.91 14.01
CA LYS A 165 -14.99 -12.13 14.76
C LYS A 165 -13.88 -11.61 13.84
N VAL A 166 -13.32 -10.46 14.18
CA VAL A 166 -12.21 -9.85 13.45
C VAL A 166 -10.92 -10.00 14.25
N LEU A 167 -9.89 -10.55 13.60
CA LEU A 167 -8.57 -10.72 14.20
C LEU A 167 -7.82 -9.38 14.22
N VAL A 168 -7.23 -9.06 15.37
CA VAL A 168 -6.42 -7.85 15.59
C VAL A 168 -5.23 -8.16 16.49
N LEU A 169 -4.13 -7.42 16.32
CA LEU A 169 -2.90 -7.57 17.07
C LEU A 169 -2.75 -6.45 18.10
N ALA A 170 -2.25 -6.78 19.28
CA ALA A 170 -1.72 -5.79 20.22
C ALA A 170 -0.22 -5.60 19.95
N ARG A 171 0.21 -4.40 19.59
CA ARG A 171 1.62 -4.14 19.23
C ARG A 171 2.57 -4.36 20.40
N GLY A 172 3.78 -4.84 20.11
CA GLY A 172 4.89 -4.95 21.07
C GLY A 172 5.24 -3.62 21.73
N GLU A 173 5.86 -3.66 22.91
CA GLU A 173 6.32 -2.43 23.61
C GLU A 173 7.58 -1.81 22.97
N ARG A 174 8.29 -2.56 22.13
CA ARG A 174 9.58 -2.18 21.54
C ARG A 174 9.49 -1.81 20.05
N VAL A 175 8.28 -1.67 19.52
CA VAL A 175 8.05 -1.31 18.12
C VAL A 175 8.33 0.18 17.88
N GLY A 176 8.67 0.55 16.65
CA GLY A 176 9.03 1.93 16.29
C GLY A 176 7.87 2.93 16.31
N GLU A 177 6.62 2.47 16.23
CA GLU A 177 5.42 3.31 16.24
C GLU A 177 4.31 2.66 17.08
N PHE A 178 3.61 3.44 17.91
CA PHE A 178 2.38 3.03 18.63
C PHE A 178 2.49 1.73 19.47
N PRO A 179 3.41 1.64 20.45
CA PRO A 179 3.51 0.48 21.33
C PRO A 179 2.19 0.22 22.09
N GLY A 180 1.86 -1.06 22.28
CA GLY A 180 0.64 -1.51 22.99
C GLY A 180 -0.70 -1.23 22.27
N ARG A 181 -0.70 -0.48 21.17
CA ARG A 181 -1.93 -0.15 20.43
C ARG A 181 -2.43 -1.36 19.65
N ILE A 182 -3.75 -1.42 19.47
CA ILE A 182 -4.37 -2.44 18.63
C ILE A 182 -4.26 -2.04 17.16
N VAL A 183 -3.88 -2.98 16.32
CA VAL A 183 -3.79 -2.83 14.85
C VAL A 183 -4.33 -4.07 14.15
N TYR A 184 -4.51 -3.95 12.85
CA TYR A 184 -4.77 -5.09 11.97
C TYR A 184 -3.44 -5.75 11.58
N PRO A 185 -3.41 -7.08 11.35
CA PRO A 185 -2.25 -7.74 10.77
C PRO A 185 -1.82 -7.11 9.45
N GLY A 186 -0.52 -7.05 9.18
CA GLY A 186 0.04 -6.59 7.93
C GLY A 186 1.38 -5.87 8.06
N GLY A 187 2.05 -5.68 6.93
CA GLY A 187 3.36 -5.06 6.87
C GLY A 187 3.57 -4.22 5.61
N HIS A 188 4.73 -4.35 4.97
CA HIS A 188 5.10 -3.54 3.81
C HIS A 188 5.75 -4.41 2.74
N SER A 189 5.01 -4.65 1.65
CA SER A 189 5.53 -5.38 0.49
C SER A 189 6.86 -4.80 0.02
N GLU A 190 7.83 -5.68 -0.19
CA GLU A 190 9.16 -5.30 -0.65
C GLU A 190 9.29 -5.46 -2.17
N PRO A 191 9.78 -4.45 -2.89
CA PRO A 191 10.02 -4.57 -4.34
C PRO A 191 10.95 -5.74 -4.72
N SER A 192 11.84 -6.14 -3.81
CA SER A 192 12.76 -7.26 -4.00
C SER A 192 12.06 -8.60 -4.23
N VAL A 193 10.88 -8.83 -3.64
CA VAL A 193 10.10 -10.07 -3.78
C VAL A 193 9.68 -10.31 -5.23
N VAL A 194 9.42 -9.23 -5.97
CA VAL A 194 9.10 -9.26 -7.40
C VAL A 194 10.29 -8.93 -8.31
N GLY A 195 11.52 -9.04 -7.77
CA GLY A 195 12.75 -8.83 -8.52
C GLY A 195 13.01 -7.37 -8.93
N ILE A 196 12.47 -6.40 -8.20
CA ILE A 196 12.71 -4.97 -8.43
C ILE A 196 13.80 -4.48 -7.48
N SER A 197 14.97 -4.15 -8.03
CA SER A 197 16.08 -3.50 -7.32
C SER A 197 16.21 -2.01 -7.65
N GLY A 198 15.33 -1.48 -8.49
CA GLY A 198 15.38 -0.11 -9.01
C GLY A 198 14.51 0.06 -10.26
N HIS A 199 14.49 1.27 -10.82
CA HIS A 199 13.89 1.51 -12.12
C HIS A 199 14.82 1.04 -13.24
N ASP A 200 14.26 0.53 -14.35
CA ASP A 200 15.08 0.29 -15.54
C ASP A 200 15.68 1.63 -16.00
N GLU A 201 16.98 1.69 -16.25
CA GLU A 201 17.61 2.86 -16.85
C GLU A 201 16.88 3.20 -18.15
N GLN A 202 16.25 4.37 -18.21
CA GLN A 202 15.76 4.90 -19.48
C GLN A 202 17.00 5.22 -20.32
N LYS A 203 17.21 4.49 -21.42
CA LYS A 203 18.18 4.90 -22.45
C LYS A 203 17.72 6.25 -23.02
N GLY A 204 18.19 7.34 -22.43
CA GLY A 204 17.67 8.68 -22.67
C GLY A 204 18.66 9.77 -22.27
N GLY A 205 19.82 9.79 -22.94
CA GLY A 205 20.81 10.85 -22.88
C GLY A 205 22.06 10.39 -23.62
N LYS A 206 22.46 11.10 -24.69
CA LYS A 206 23.68 10.80 -25.45
C LYS A 206 24.87 10.69 -24.46
N PRO A 207 25.72 9.66 -24.56
CA PRO A 207 26.99 9.71 -23.85
C PRO A 207 27.80 10.85 -24.45
N GLU A 208 28.24 11.78 -23.61
CA GLU A 208 29.38 12.63 -23.94
C GLU A 208 30.56 11.72 -24.25
N GLU A 209 31.18 11.95 -25.40
CA GLU A 209 32.35 11.22 -25.86
C GLU A 209 33.44 11.28 -24.80
N LYS A 210 33.77 10.12 -24.23
CA LYS A 210 35.11 9.86 -23.73
C LYS A 210 35.67 8.72 -24.54
N GLU A 211 36.49 9.09 -25.51
CA GLU A 211 37.39 8.20 -26.24
C GLU A 211 38.21 7.37 -25.24
N GLY A 212 38.33 6.06 -25.49
CA GLY A 212 39.29 5.23 -24.76
C GLY A 212 38.92 3.75 -24.66
N CYS A 213 39.15 3.00 -25.75
CA CYS A 213 39.63 1.62 -25.80
C CYS A 213 39.27 0.71 -24.60
N THR A 214 38.34 -0.25 -24.73
CA THR A 214 38.74 -1.64 -25.02
C THR A 214 37.61 -2.42 -25.68
N LYS A 215 37.68 -2.58 -27.00
CA LYS A 215 36.89 -3.55 -27.77
C LYS A 215 37.64 -4.87 -27.83
N VAL A 216 37.40 -5.82 -26.92
CA VAL A 216 37.46 -7.28 -27.17
C VAL A 216 36.78 -7.96 -25.98
N LYS A 217 35.45 -8.15 -26.03
CA LYS A 217 34.67 -9.17 -25.27
C LYS A 217 33.14 -9.05 -25.43
N GLN A 218 32.64 -8.34 -26.45
CA GLN A 218 31.20 -8.24 -26.74
C GLN A 218 30.77 -8.85 -28.09
N GLN A 219 31.67 -9.54 -28.81
CA GLN A 219 31.35 -10.11 -30.12
C GLN A 219 31.12 -11.64 -30.11
N GLN A 220 30.92 -12.27 -28.95
CA GLN A 220 30.64 -13.72 -28.89
C GLN A 220 29.28 -14.08 -28.27
N GLN A 221 28.43 -13.10 -27.95
CA GLN A 221 27.04 -13.36 -27.50
C GLN A 221 25.97 -12.94 -28.51
N GLU A 222 26.34 -12.23 -29.59
CA GLU A 222 25.37 -11.76 -30.60
C GLU A 222 25.21 -12.71 -31.80
N GLU A 223 26.06 -13.74 -31.94
CA GLU A 223 25.98 -14.71 -33.06
C GLU A 223 25.17 -15.98 -32.74
N GLU A 224 24.97 -16.35 -31.47
CA GLU A 224 24.15 -17.53 -31.12
C GLU A 224 22.64 -17.24 -31.08
N GLU A 225 22.21 -15.99 -30.86
CA GLU A 225 20.78 -15.64 -30.81
C GLU A 225 20.12 -15.46 -32.19
N GLN A 226 20.91 -15.32 -33.27
CA GLN A 226 20.37 -15.13 -34.62
C GLN A 226 20.15 -16.43 -35.40
N GLU A 227 20.67 -17.57 -34.92
CA GLU A 227 20.51 -18.86 -35.61
C GLU A 227 19.29 -19.66 -35.11
N MET A 228 18.75 -19.36 -33.93
CA MET A 228 17.58 -20.08 -33.38
C MET A 228 16.21 -19.54 -33.83
N GLU A 229 16.16 -18.42 -34.56
CA GLU A 229 14.90 -17.80 -35.04
C GLU A 229 14.56 -18.15 -36.50
N LYS A 230 15.34 -19.04 -37.15
CA LYS A 230 15.15 -19.40 -38.57
C LYS A 230 14.91 -20.89 -38.83
N THR A 231 14.13 -21.58 -38.03
CA THR A 231 13.42 -22.79 -38.52
C THR A 231 12.28 -23.16 -37.58
N GLY A 232 11.03 -23.01 -38.04
CA GLY A 232 9.88 -23.58 -37.33
C GLY A 232 8.56 -22.84 -37.57
N GLU A 233 8.03 -22.91 -38.79
CA GLU A 233 6.60 -22.73 -39.00
C GLU A 233 5.82 -23.77 -38.17
N SER A 234 4.84 -23.33 -37.37
CA SER A 234 3.45 -23.82 -37.40
C SER A 234 2.65 -23.40 -36.16
N ARG A 235 1.55 -22.69 -36.42
CA ARG A 235 0.32 -22.53 -35.61
C ARG A 235 0.49 -22.24 -34.12
N ARG A 236 0.46 -20.96 -33.73
CA ARG A 236 0.11 -20.56 -32.35
C ARG A 236 -0.83 -19.34 -32.34
N LYS A 237 -1.86 -19.48 -31.49
CA LYS A 237 -2.95 -18.54 -31.21
C LYS A 237 -2.42 -17.12 -30.98
N GLU A 238 -3.08 -16.12 -31.54
CA GLU A 238 -2.91 -14.70 -31.21
C GLU A 238 -3.29 -14.46 -29.74
N GLY A 239 -2.34 -14.68 -28.85
CA GLY A 239 -2.27 -14.02 -27.56
C GLY A 239 -1.16 -12.99 -27.66
N SER A 240 -1.51 -11.71 -27.69
CA SER A 240 -0.52 -10.62 -27.67
C SER A 240 0.43 -10.82 -26.48
N LYS A 241 1.72 -11.08 -26.74
CA LYS A 241 2.72 -11.17 -25.67
C LYS A 241 2.76 -9.84 -24.91
N LEU A 242 2.57 -9.88 -23.59
CA LEU A 242 2.67 -8.70 -22.73
C LEU A 242 4.05 -8.03 -22.91
N THR A 243 4.12 -6.71 -22.79
CA THR A 243 5.40 -5.99 -22.71
C THR A 243 6.09 -6.26 -21.36
N LYS A 244 7.41 -6.00 -21.26
CA LYS A 244 8.15 -6.13 -19.99
C LYS A 244 7.52 -5.27 -18.88
N ARG A 245 7.09 -4.04 -19.20
CA ARG A 245 6.42 -3.13 -18.27
C ARG A 245 5.07 -3.68 -17.80
N GLN A 246 4.26 -4.24 -18.71
CA GLN A 246 2.98 -4.83 -18.34
C GLN A 246 3.16 -6.03 -17.40
N ARG A 247 4.09 -6.94 -17.71
CA ARG A 247 4.41 -8.06 -16.80
C ARG A 247 4.84 -7.56 -15.42
N ARG A 248 5.75 -6.59 -15.37
CA ARG A 248 6.17 -5.98 -14.09
C ARG A 248 4.98 -5.42 -13.30
N ASN A 249 4.09 -4.68 -13.96
CA ASN A 249 2.91 -4.13 -13.28
C ASN A 249 1.96 -5.23 -12.79
N GLU A 250 1.79 -6.31 -13.55
CA GLU A 250 1.00 -7.48 -13.13
C GLU A 250 1.64 -8.21 -11.94
N ASP A 251 2.96 -8.33 -11.92
CA ASP A 251 3.70 -8.96 -10.82
C ASP A 251 3.64 -8.12 -9.54
N ILE A 252 3.79 -6.79 -9.64
CA ILE A 252 3.57 -5.89 -8.48
C ILE A 252 2.13 -5.97 -7.97
N ALA A 253 1.15 -5.92 -8.88
CA ALA A 253 -0.26 -6.03 -8.50
C ALA A 253 -0.55 -7.36 -7.81
N ARG A 254 0.06 -8.45 -8.27
CA ARG A 254 -0.04 -9.77 -7.63
C ARG A 254 0.60 -9.77 -6.25
N GLU A 255 1.80 -9.22 -6.12
CA GLU A 255 2.52 -9.11 -4.86
C GLU A 255 1.75 -8.31 -3.79
N MET A 256 0.97 -7.31 -4.17
CA MET A 256 0.11 -6.61 -3.21
C MET A 256 -0.93 -7.54 -2.55
N PHE A 257 -1.44 -8.54 -3.28
CA PHE A 257 -2.44 -9.49 -2.78
C PHE A 257 -1.79 -10.71 -2.13
N ASP A 258 -0.75 -11.27 -2.75
CA ASP A 258 -0.03 -12.42 -2.19
C ASP A 258 0.73 -12.02 -0.92
N GLY A 259 1.29 -10.80 -0.90
CA GLY A 259 2.01 -10.27 0.25
C GLY A 259 1.13 -10.10 1.48
N ILE A 260 -0.10 -9.60 1.32
CA ILE A 260 -0.98 -9.44 2.48
C ILE A 260 -1.44 -10.79 3.06
N ILE A 261 -1.57 -11.83 2.24
CA ILE A 261 -1.81 -13.20 2.75
C ILE A 261 -0.61 -13.69 3.54
N ARG A 262 0.61 -13.55 3.01
CA ARG A 262 1.83 -13.95 3.73
C ARG A 262 1.95 -13.27 5.09
N GLU A 263 1.73 -11.97 5.15
CA GLU A 263 1.78 -11.21 6.41
C GLU A 263 0.74 -11.72 7.42
N VAL A 264 -0.48 -12.07 6.98
CA VAL A 264 -1.48 -12.68 7.86
C VAL A 264 -0.99 -14.03 8.39
N VAL A 265 -0.42 -14.88 7.55
CA VAL A 265 0.11 -16.19 7.99
C VAL A 265 1.27 -15.99 8.98
N GLU A 266 2.20 -15.11 8.66
CA GLU A 266 3.42 -14.84 9.45
C GLU A 266 3.09 -14.24 10.82
N GLU A 267 2.14 -13.29 10.90
CA GLU A 267 1.80 -12.61 12.15
C GLU A 267 0.70 -13.31 12.97
N THR A 268 -0.20 -14.07 12.34
CA THR A 268 -1.33 -14.72 13.05
C THR A 268 -1.17 -16.23 13.19
N GLY A 269 -0.29 -16.85 12.41
CA GLY A 269 -0.13 -18.29 12.32
C GLY A 269 -1.28 -19.03 11.62
N VAL A 270 -2.34 -18.32 11.20
CA VAL A 270 -3.47 -18.92 10.48
C VAL A 270 -2.98 -19.41 9.11
N PRO A 271 -3.10 -20.70 8.77
CA PRO A 271 -2.61 -21.21 7.49
C PRO A 271 -3.37 -20.65 6.29
N GLU A 272 -2.66 -20.46 5.18
CA GLU A 272 -3.21 -19.90 3.93
C GLU A 272 -4.41 -20.69 3.42
N GLU A 273 -4.46 -22.02 3.57
CA GLU A 273 -5.59 -22.82 3.10
C GLU A 273 -6.95 -22.48 3.77
N PHE A 274 -6.92 -21.79 4.91
CA PHE A 274 -8.13 -21.35 5.61
C PHE A 274 -8.54 -19.92 5.25
N LEU A 275 -7.71 -19.20 4.49
CA LEU A 275 -7.91 -17.80 4.10
C LEU A 275 -8.51 -17.72 2.69
N SER A 276 -9.45 -16.80 2.49
CA SER A 276 -9.99 -16.48 1.17
C SER A 276 -9.03 -15.59 0.39
N ASP A 277 -9.23 -15.50 -0.93
CA ASP A 277 -8.59 -14.46 -1.73
C ASP A 277 -8.86 -13.05 -1.14
N PRO A 278 -7.84 -12.18 -1.03
CA PRO A 278 -8.03 -10.84 -0.50
C PRO A 278 -8.89 -9.96 -1.40
N LEU A 279 -9.65 -9.06 -0.78
CA LEU A 279 -10.40 -8.01 -1.47
C LEU A 279 -9.92 -6.64 -0.99
N LEU A 280 -9.39 -5.81 -1.89
CA LEU A 280 -8.99 -4.44 -1.57
C LEU A 280 -10.24 -3.61 -1.22
N LEU A 281 -10.33 -3.14 0.02
CA LEU A 281 -11.41 -2.28 0.52
C LEU A 281 -11.13 -0.80 0.30
N GLY A 282 -9.86 -0.42 0.24
CA GLY A 282 -9.48 0.98 0.11
C GLY A 282 -8.08 1.28 0.59
N ILE A 283 -7.76 2.57 0.65
CA ILE A 283 -6.48 3.08 1.14
C ILE A 283 -6.79 4.18 2.15
N SER A 284 -6.31 4.01 3.37
CA SER A 284 -6.45 5.01 4.42
C SER A 284 -5.10 5.63 4.76
N CYS A 285 -5.10 6.92 5.05
CA CYS A 285 -3.92 7.68 5.43
C CYS A 285 -4.14 8.34 6.79
N ARG A 286 -3.29 8.05 7.77
CA ARG A 286 -3.22 8.76 9.03
C ARG A 286 -2.79 10.20 8.79
N ARG A 287 -3.47 11.18 9.38
CA ARG A 287 -3.12 12.60 9.19
C ARG A 287 -1.80 12.97 9.85
N VAL A 288 -1.59 12.49 11.08
CA VAL A 288 -0.29 12.55 11.75
C VAL A 288 0.70 11.73 10.93
N ASN A 289 1.81 12.36 10.54
CA ASN A 289 2.91 11.81 9.75
C ASN A 289 2.57 11.16 8.40
N VAL A 290 1.35 11.32 7.89
CA VAL A 290 0.90 10.88 6.54
C VAL A 290 1.21 9.41 6.23
N ARG A 291 1.18 8.55 7.26
CA ARG A 291 1.32 7.10 7.10
C ARG A 291 0.08 6.52 6.43
N LEU A 292 0.26 5.73 5.39
CA LEU A 292 -0.86 5.18 4.62
C LEU A 292 -0.73 3.67 4.42
N ALA A 293 -1.87 3.01 4.39
CA ALA A 293 -1.97 1.57 4.17
C ALA A 293 -3.15 1.22 3.24
N ALA A 294 -2.93 0.23 2.39
CA ALA A 294 -3.99 -0.45 1.66
C ALA A 294 -4.65 -1.50 2.56
N PHE A 295 -5.98 -1.46 2.67
CA PHE A 295 -6.74 -2.37 3.52
C PHE A 295 -7.42 -3.44 2.69
N PHE A 296 -7.20 -4.69 3.08
CA PHE A 296 -7.78 -5.87 2.43
C PHE A 296 -8.74 -6.58 3.39
N PHE A 297 -9.86 -7.07 2.88
CA PHE A 297 -10.68 -8.03 3.58
C PHE A 297 -10.23 -9.44 3.23
N VAL A 298 -10.14 -10.31 4.23
CA VAL A 298 -9.84 -11.74 4.08
C VAL A 298 -10.83 -12.52 4.95
N GLY A 299 -11.57 -13.44 4.34
CA GLY A 299 -12.40 -14.38 5.09
C GLY A 299 -11.56 -15.53 5.61
N CYS A 300 -11.78 -15.95 6.85
CA CYS A 300 -11.14 -17.09 7.47
C CYS A 300 -12.19 -18.14 7.82
N SER A 301 -11.98 -19.37 7.35
CA SER A 301 -12.91 -20.49 7.60
C SER A 301 -12.79 -21.07 9.01
N LEU A 302 -11.70 -20.77 9.73
CA LEU A 302 -11.58 -21.11 11.15
C LEU A 302 -12.45 -20.22 12.03
N THR A 303 -12.88 -20.77 13.17
CA THR A 303 -13.46 -19.98 14.26
C THR A 303 -12.40 -19.12 14.93
N ALA A 304 -12.84 -18.09 15.66
CA ALA A 304 -11.97 -17.26 16.49
C ALA A 304 -11.10 -18.07 17.45
N ALA A 305 -11.68 -19.07 18.13
CA ALA A 305 -10.93 -19.91 19.06
C ALA A 305 -9.80 -20.70 18.37
N GLN A 306 -10.07 -21.25 17.18
CA GLN A 306 -9.06 -21.97 16.39
C GLN A 306 -7.98 -21.01 15.86
N ALA A 307 -8.37 -19.85 15.33
CA ALA A 307 -7.42 -18.86 14.84
C ALA A 307 -6.50 -18.33 15.95
N LEU A 308 -7.03 -18.13 17.16
CA LEU A 308 -6.22 -17.75 18.33
C LEU A 308 -5.24 -18.84 18.76
N GLU A 309 -5.57 -20.11 18.56
CA GLU A 309 -4.67 -21.24 18.83
C GLU A 309 -3.51 -21.27 17.82
N CYS A 310 -3.78 -20.95 16.55
CA CYS A 310 -2.75 -20.85 15.50
C CYS A 310 -1.67 -19.79 15.81
N TYR A 311 -1.99 -18.76 16.58
CA TYR A 311 -1.02 -17.70 16.93
C TYR A 311 0.27 -18.21 17.60
N LYS A 312 0.23 -19.39 18.23
CA LYS A 312 1.41 -20.04 18.81
C LYS A 312 2.47 -20.42 17.77
N THR A 313 2.09 -20.50 16.49
CA THR A 313 2.97 -20.82 15.37
C THR A 313 3.27 -19.60 14.51
N ALA A 314 2.84 -18.40 14.90
CA ALA A 314 3.18 -17.17 14.20
C ALA A 314 4.70 -16.95 14.20
N VAL A 315 5.27 -16.77 13.01
CA VAL A 315 6.71 -16.54 12.82
C VAL A 315 7.09 -15.16 13.36
N ASP A 316 6.24 -14.18 13.10
CA ASP A 316 6.45 -12.77 13.49
C ASP A 316 5.64 -12.38 14.73
N GLY A 317 5.19 -13.38 15.51
CA GLY A 317 4.50 -13.18 16.79
C GLY A 317 5.33 -12.41 17.83
N TYR A 318 6.63 -12.21 17.60
CA TYR A 318 7.48 -11.37 18.46
C TYR A 318 7.22 -9.86 18.30
N GLU A 319 6.59 -9.43 17.20
CA GLU A 319 6.27 -8.02 16.94
C GLU A 319 5.01 -7.55 17.69
N SER A 320 4.24 -8.50 18.22
CA SER A 320 3.01 -8.26 18.96
C SER A 320 3.03 -8.95 20.34
N THR A 321 2.22 -8.43 21.26
CA THR A 321 2.03 -9.01 22.59
C THR A 321 0.87 -10.00 22.66
N GLY A 322 0.07 -10.08 21.59
CA GLY A 322 -0.98 -11.07 21.45
C GLY A 322 -1.94 -10.80 20.30
N LEU A 323 -2.58 -11.88 19.83
CA LEU A 323 -3.70 -11.86 18.91
C LEU A 323 -5.02 -11.83 19.69
N ARG A 324 -6.00 -11.06 19.21
CA ARG A 324 -7.35 -10.98 19.77
C ARG A 324 -8.39 -11.14 18.65
N ALA A 325 -9.51 -11.75 18.99
CA ALA A 325 -10.67 -11.84 18.11
C ALA A 325 -11.80 -10.99 18.69
N LEU A 326 -12.23 -9.95 17.97
CA LEU A 326 -13.23 -8.99 18.42
C LEU A 326 -14.54 -9.17 17.66
N THR A 327 -15.68 -9.01 18.34
CA THR A 327 -16.95 -8.75 17.66
C THR A 327 -16.87 -7.44 16.87
N ARG A 328 -17.78 -7.28 15.90
CA ARG A 328 -17.92 -5.99 15.20
C ARG A 328 -18.21 -4.84 16.17
N GLU A 329 -18.99 -5.07 17.23
CA GLU A 329 -19.28 -4.08 18.26
C GLU A 329 -18.04 -3.64 19.04
N GLU A 330 -17.26 -4.59 19.54
CA GLU A 330 -15.98 -4.31 20.19
C GLU A 330 -15.03 -3.61 19.23
N LEU A 331 -14.97 -4.04 17.97
CA LEU A 331 -14.12 -3.46 16.95
C LEU A 331 -14.45 -1.99 16.68
N TRP A 332 -15.73 -1.59 16.62
CA TRP A 332 -16.10 -0.18 16.44
C TRP A 332 -15.64 0.71 17.60
N ASN A 333 -15.57 0.15 18.81
CA ASN A 333 -15.08 0.86 19.99
C ASN A 333 -13.55 0.92 20.03
N VAL A 334 -12.88 -0.20 19.75
CA VAL A 334 -11.42 -0.27 19.68
C VAL A 334 -10.87 0.57 18.52
N GLY A 335 -11.53 0.55 17.36
CA GLY A 335 -11.15 1.27 16.14
C GLY A 335 -10.97 2.78 16.34
N LYS A 336 -11.72 3.39 17.28
CA LYS A 336 -11.59 4.81 17.63
C LYS A 336 -10.25 5.17 18.28
N ASN A 337 -9.53 4.17 18.77
CA ASN A 337 -8.25 4.31 19.47
C ASN A 337 -7.07 3.69 18.71
N MET A 338 -7.31 3.11 17.53
CA MET A 338 -6.26 2.62 16.64
C MET A 338 -5.48 3.80 16.04
N PRO A 339 -4.23 3.60 15.58
CA PRO A 339 -3.56 4.58 14.72
C PRO A 339 -4.45 4.95 13.54
N GLY A 340 -4.44 6.21 13.10
CA GLY A 340 -5.46 6.75 12.21
C GLY A 340 -5.65 5.98 10.92
N ASP A 341 -4.57 5.49 10.32
CA ASP A 341 -4.60 4.59 9.17
C ASP A 341 -5.44 3.32 9.43
N HIS A 342 -5.27 2.67 10.59
CA HIS A 342 -6.10 1.53 11.01
C HIS A 342 -7.50 1.93 11.48
N ALA A 343 -7.68 3.11 12.07
CA ALA A 343 -9.01 3.65 12.38
C ALA A 343 -9.82 3.86 11.09
N GLY A 344 -9.19 4.37 10.04
CA GLY A 344 -9.79 4.48 8.71
C GLY A 344 -10.00 3.12 8.04
N GLY A 345 -9.10 2.15 8.25
CA GLY A 345 -9.35 0.74 7.89
C GLY A 345 -10.65 0.18 8.50
N THR A 346 -10.92 0.49 9.77
CA THR A 346 -12.16 0.11 10.43
C THR A 346 -13.39 0.74 9.77
N GLU A 347 -13.27 1.97 9.29
CA GLU A 347 -14.36 2.64 8.57
C GLU A 347 -14.61 2.01 7.19
N LEU A 348 -13.55 1.64 6.46
CA LEU A 348 -13.67 0.88 5.21
C LEU A 348 -14.42 -0.44 5.42
N TYR A 349 -14.13 -1.14 6.51
CA TYR A 349 -14.83 -2.37 6.86
C TYR A 349 -16.32 -2.15 7.15
N LYS A 350 -16.69 -1.10 7.89
CA LYS A 350 -18.11 -0.75 8.11
C LYS A 350 -18.84 -0.52 6.79
N ILE A 351 -18.23 0.23 5.87
CA ILE A 351 -18.79 0.51 4.55
C ILE A 351 -19.03 -0.79 3.78
N MET A 352 -18.07 -1.73 3.83
CA MET A 352 -18.23 -3.03 3.20
C MET A 352 -19.37 -3.86 3.80
N ILE A 353 -19.46 -3.93 5.13
CA ILE A 353 -20.55 -4.66 5.81
C ILE A 353 -21.90 -4.05 5.44
N ALA A 354 -22.04 -2.73 5.46
CA ALA A 354 -23.25 -2.05 5.03
C ALA A 354 -23.62 -2.38 3.57
N SER A 355 -22.63 -2.38 2.66
CA SER A 355 -22.85 -2.74 1.25
C SER A 355 -23.32 -4.20 1.09
N ARG A 356 -22.78 -5.14 1.87
CA ARG A 356 -23.20 -6.55 1.85
C ARG A 356 -24.63 -6.74 2.36
N HIS A 357 -25.04 -5.99 3.39
CA HIS A 357 -26.41 -6.06 3.89
C HIS A 357 -27.42 -5.55 2.87
N SER A 358 -27.16 -4.41 2.23
CA SER A 358 -28.04 -3.89 1.16
C SER A 358 -28.18 -4.89 0.02
N ALA A 359 -27.09 -5.52 -0.41
CA ALA A 359 -27.13 -6.53 -1.48
C ALA A 359 -27.93 -7.79 -1.10
N ARG A 360 -27.91 -8.22 0.17
CA ARG A 360 -28.69 -9.39 0.65
C ARG A 360 -30.18 -9.07 0.74
N SER A 361 -30.54 -7.91 1.29
CA SER A 361 -31.95 -7.47 1.39
C SER A 361 -32.62 -7.23 0.03
N GLU A 362 -31.83 -7.07 -1.04
CA GLU A 362 -32.33 -6.93 -2.42
C GLU A 362 -32.44 -8.27 -3.17
N SER A 363 -31.87 -9.36 -2.61
CA SER A 363 -31.90 -10.71 -3.19
C SER A 363 -32.97 -11.62 -2.58
N GLU A 364 -33.60 -11.17 -1.49
CA GLU A 364 -34.78 -11.75 -0.83
C GLU A 364 -36.04 -11.03 -1.31
#